data_AF-A0A2N3PX12-F1
#
_entry.id   AF-A0A2N3PX12-F1
#
_cell.length_a   1.000
_cell.length_b   1.000
_cell.length_c   1.000
_cell.angle_alpha   90.00
_cell.angle_beta   90.00
_cell.angle_gamma   90.00
#
_symmetry.space_group_name_H-M   'P 1'
#
loop_
_entity.id
_entity.type
_entity.pdbx_description
1 polymer ?
#
loop_
_entity_poly.entity_id
_entity_poly.type
_entity_poly.pdbx_seq_one_letter_code
_entity_poly.pdbx_strand_id
1 'polypeptide(L)'
;MMLKPHFLAIAAACLLLGAPLAGPARAAPPGDACTACHPDLSKTLPQKHKAVRGNGMASCTPCHATGQSGEAETNGFSTRLHLTHVPPAVKGDCAACHRIVPGKSFGLIGQPFSWGAPKPADLKLLKEEFASWANSDFTDHLHAKASVDCAGCHGKGLPTSDSTVENDRCLACHGPIEKLAGKTRNVEFPKRNPHSSHLGDDIACTTCHHAHAASVVYCADCHRLWKMSIPGAAK
;
A
#
# COMPACT_ATOMS: atom_id res chain seq x y z
N MET A 1 37.81 -77.57 22.97
CA MET A 1 37.54 -77.26 21.55
C MET A 1 36.41 -76.23 21.54
N MET A 2 36.72 -74.95 21.29
CA MET A 2 36.58 -74.33 19.96
C MET A 2 35.12 -74.42 19.47
N LEU A 3 34.35 -73.34 19.32
CA LEU A 3 34.62 -72.17 18.49
C LEU A 3 33.56 -71.08 18.80
N LYS A 4 33.94 -69.80 18.94
CA LYS A 4 33.04 -68.65 18.76
C LYS A 4 32.88 -68.37 17.27
N PRO A 5 31.71 -67.88 16.82
CA PRO A 5 31.75 -66.80 15.82
C PRO A 5 30.74 -65.67 16.07
N HIS A 6 31.32 -64.47 16.17
CA HIS A 6 30.91 -63.21 15.56
C HIS A 6 29.43 -62.79 15.52
N PHE A 7 29.04 -61.99 16.52
CA PHE A 7 27.99 -60.97 16.37
C PHE A 7 28.53 -59.80 15.54
N LEU A 8 28.01 -59.61 14.33
CA LEU A 8 28.22 -58.41 13.53
C LEU A 8 27.22 -57.35 13.99
N ALA A 9 27.67 -56.40 14.82
CA ALA A 9 26.86 -55.25 15.20
C ALA A 9 26.88 -54.23 14.05
N ILE A 10 25.79 -54.13 13.30
CA ILE A 10 25.57 -53.04 12.34
C ILE A 10 25.18 -51.80 13.14
N ALA A 11 26.12 -50.88 13.31
CA ALA A 11 25.84 -49.56 13.87
C ALA A 11 25.06 -48.73 12.83
N ALA A 12 23.75 -48.60 13.03
CA ALA A 12 22.93 -47.64 12.30
C ALA A 12 23.29 -46.22 12.77
N ALA A 13 24.12 -45.52 11.99
CA ALA A 13 24.39 -44.12 12.18
C ALA A 13 23.15 -43.30 11.78
N CYS A 14 22.30 -42.96 12.75
CA CYS A 14 21.28 -41.93 12.60
C CYS A 14 21.96 -40.58 12.41
N LEU A 15 22.10 -40.12 11.16
CA LEU A 15 22.37 -38.73 10.84
C LEU A 15 21.16 -37.89 11.25
N LEU A 16 21.22 -37.35 12.47
CA LEU A 16 20.36 -36.25 12.90
C LEU A 16 20.81 -35.00 12.15
N LEU A 17 20.17 -34.72 11.01
CA LEU A 17 20.17 -33.40 10.38
C LEU A 17 19.60 -32.40 11.38
N GLY A 18 20.48 -31.69 12.08
CA GLY A 18 20.12 -30.58 12.95
C GLY A 18 19.42 -29.50 12.13
N ALA A 19 18.10 -29.37 12.30
CA ALA A 19 17.38 -28.19 11.87
C ALA A 19 18.00 -26.96 12.57
N PRO A 20 18.22 -25.83 11.88
CA PRO A 20 18.71 -24.64 12.53
C PRO A 20 17.64 -24.20 13.54
N LEU A 21 18.03 -24.21 14.82
CA LEU A 21 17.23 -23.61 15.88
C LEU A 21 17.02 -22.14 15.50
N ALA A 22 15.80 -21.82 15.06
CA ALA A 22 15.36 -20.44 14.98
C ALA A 22 15.54 -19.84 16.38
N GLY A 23 16.50 -18.93 16.51
CA GLY A 23 16.75 -18.22 17.76
C GLY A 23 15.46 -17.56 18.25
N PRO A 24 15.31 -17.33 19.57
CA PRO A 24 14.10 -16.75 20.11
C PRO A 24 13.83 -15.43 19.37
N ALA A 25 12.67 -15.34 18.72
CA ALA A 25 12.21 -14.09 18.16
C ALA A 25 12.24 -13.06 19.28
N ARG A 26 13.11 -12.06 19.15
CA ARG A 26 13.24 -10.97 20.11
C ARG A 26 11.84 -10.41 20.32
N ALA A 27 11.30 -10.56 21.54
CA ALA A 27 10.02 -9.98 21.88
C ALA A 27 10.12 -8.46 21.63
N ALA A 28 9.18 -7.92 20.86
CA ALA A 28 9.09 -6.48 20.64
C ALA A 28 8.98 -5.78 22.02
N PRO A 29 9.65 -4.64 22.23
CA PRO A 29 9.55 -3.93 23.50
C PRO A 29 8.08 -3.61 23.80
N PRO A 30 7.63 -3.70 25.06
CA PRO A 30 6.34 -3.18 25.45
C PRO A 30 6.43 -1.65 25.43
N GLY A 31 6.02 -1.04 24.32
CA GLY A 31 6.09 0.39 24.11
C GLY A 31 5.51 0.77 22.76
N ASP A 32 4.83 1.91 22.72
CA ASP A 32 4.25 2.44 21.49
C ASP A 32 5.34 2.86 20.52
N ALA A 33 5.26 2.42 19.25
CA ALA A 33 6.26 2.76 18.24
C ALA A 33 6.44 4.28 18.07
N CYS A 34 5.40 5.07 18.35
CA CYS A 34 5.41 6.51 18.17
C CYS A 34 6.17 7.26 19.27
N THR A 35 6.04 6.84 20.54
CA THR A 35 6.58 7.60 21.68
C THR A 35 8.10 7.51 21.82
N ALA A 36 8.72 6.54 21.14
CA ALA A 36 10.17 6.43 21.08
C ALA A 36 10.83 7.67 20.44
N CYS A 37 10.16 8.29 19.47
CA CYS A 37 10.65 9.50 18.79
C CYS A 37 9.83 10.75 19.12
N HIS A 38 8.56 10.60 19.52
CA HIS A 38 7.68 11.68 19.93
C HIS A 38 7.21 11.51 21.38
N PRO A 39 8.01 11.94 22.38
CA PRO A 39 7.65 11.81 23.80
C PRO A 39 6.37 12.54 24.20
N ASP A 40 5.90 13.48 23.38
CA ASP A 40 4.66 14.20 23.54
C ASP A 40 3.97 14.34 22.17
N LEU A 41 3.08 13.40 21.86
CA LEU A 41 2.34 13.40 20.59
C LEU A 41 1.39 14.58 20.47
N SER A 42 0.97 15.22 21.57
CA SER A 42 0.06 16.37 21.51
C SER A 42 0.66 17.53 20.68
N LYS A 43 1.99 17.64 20.66
CA LYS A 43 2.73 18.64 19.85
C LYS A 43 2.75 18.36 18.36
N THR A 44 2.40 17.12 17.96
CA THR A 44 2.34 16.71 16.56
C THR A 44 0.93 16.82 15.98
N LEU A 45 -0.07 17.06 16.84
CA LEU A 45 -1.46 17.16 16.43
C LEU A 45 -1.72 18.50 15.73
N PRO A 46 -2.61 18.53 14.70
CA PRO A 46 -3.08 19.78 14.13
C PRO A 46 -3.70 20.69 15.20
N GLN A 47 -3.56 22.01 15.04
CA GLN A 47 -4.04 23.00 16.03
C GLN A 47 -5.53 22.85 16.40
N LYS A 48 -6.36 22.34 15.48
CA LYS A 48 -7.81 22.14 15.68
C LYS A 48 -8.19 20.73 16.14
N HIS A 49 -7.21 19.88 16.43
CA HIS A 49 -7.46 18.52 16.89
C HIS A 49 -8.04 18.52 18.31
N LYS A 50 -8.96 17.60 18.60
CA LYS A 50 -9.58 17.47 19.92
C LYS A 50 -8.57 16.88 20.91
N ALA A 51 -8.60 17.34 22.16
CA ALA A 51 -7.71 16.78 23.18
C ALA A 51 -7.85 15.24 23.26
N VAL A 52 -6.74 14.52 23.08
CA VAL A 52 -6.66 13.06 23.20
C VAL A 52 -6.04 12.71 24.54
N ARG A 53 -6.57 11.68 25.20
CA ARG A 53 -5.97 11.12 26.42
C ARG A 53 -5.05 9.96 26.04
N GLY A 54 -3.79 10.04 26.48
CA GLY A 54 -2.76 9.06 26.18
C GLY A 54 -1.82 9.50 25.08
N ASN A 55 -0.69 8.81 24.96
CA ASN A 55 0.45 9.25 24.16
C ASN A 55 0.85 8.22 23.10
N GLY A 56 0.03 7.19 22.86
CA GLY A 56 0.36 6.10 21.92
C GLY A 56 -0.59 6.01 20.72
N MET A 57 -0.22 5.24 19.71
CA MET A 57 -1.05 4.82 18.58
C MET A 57 -2.40 4.23 19.01
N ALA A 58 -2.43 3.48 20.12
CA ALA A 58 -3.68 2.96 20.69
C ALA A 58 -4.65 4.08 21.15
N SER A 59 -4.15 5.28 21.44
CA SER A 59 -4.97 6.46 21.74
C SER A 59 -5.53 7.14 20.48
N CYS A 60 -4.95 6.88 19.31
CA CYS A 60 -5.35 7.51 18.04
C CYS A 60 -6.40 6.70 17.28
N THR A 61 -6.22 5.39 17.27
CA THR A 61 -7.03 4.42 16.49
C THR A 61 -8.52 4.32 16.84
N PRO A 62 -9.01 4.73 18.03
CA PRO A 62 -10.45 4.80 18.28
C PRO A 62 -11.20 5.83 17.41
N CYS A 63 -10.50 6.85 16.90
CA CYS A 63 -11.09 7.89 16.06
C CYS A 63 -10.54 7.89 14.62
N HIS A 64 -9.35 7.34 14.41
CA HIS A 64 -8.67 7.37 13.11
C HIS A 64 -8.40 5.96 12.60
N ALA A 65 -8.98 5.62 11.45
CA ALA A 65 -8.66 4.38 10.76
C ALA A 65 -7.27 4.46 10.10
N THR A 66 -6.60 3.32 9.95
CA THR A 66 -5.38 3.16 9.17
C THR A 66 -5.62 2.25 7.96
N GLY A 67 -6.78 2.39 7.32
CA GLY A 67 -7.11 1.62 6.11
C GLY A 67 -7.58 0.19 6.37
N GLN A 68 -7.96 -0.17 7.60
CA GLN A 68 -8.51 -1.50 7.89
C GLN A 68 -9.90 -1.74 7.27
N SER A 69 -10.68 -0.66 7.04
CA SER A 69 -12.00 -0.74 6.41
C SER A 69 -11.91 -1.23 4.97
N GLY A 70 -10.86 -0.81 4.25
CA GLY A 70 -10.71 -1.05 2.81
C GLY A 70 -11.84 -0.41 1.98
N GLU A 71 -12.51 0.58 2.55
CA GLU A 71 -13.52 1.37 1.87
C GLU A 71 -12.85 2.35 0.91
N ALA A 72 -13.54 2.68 -0.19
CA ALA A 72 -13.06 3.64 -1.17
C ALA A 72 -13.27 5.06 -0.64
N GLU A 73 -12.43 5.47 0.31
CA GLU A 73 -12.54 6.74 1.02
C GLU A 73 -11.17 7.42 1.16
N THR A 74 -11.20 8.70 1.55
CA THR A 74 -9.97 9.41 1.93
C THR A 74 -9.59 9.03 3.35
N ASN A 75 -8.29 8.89 3.59
CA ASN A 75 -7.73 8.65 4.91
C ASN A 75 -6.59 9.63 5.20
N GLY A 76 -6.95 10.80 5.72
CA GLY A 76 -5.99 11.84 6.08
C GLY A 76 -5.01 11.44 7.18
N PHE A 77 -5.42 10.60 8.13
CA PHE A 77 -4.55 10.16 9.22
C PHE A 77 -3.44 9.23 8.71
N SER A 78 -3.82 8.15 8.02
CA SER A 78 -2.88 7.21 7.38
C SER A 78 -1.97 7.94 6.39
N THR A 79 -2.55 8.76 5.51
CA THR A 79 -1.78 9.49 4.50
C THR A 79 -0.74 10.41 5.14
N ARG A 80 -1.13 11.20 6.16
CA ARG A 80 -0.22 12.11 6.85
C ARG A 80 0.90 11.37 7.58
N LEU A 81 0.58 10.27 8.27
CA LEU A 81 1.59 9.45 8.93
C LEU A 81 2.64 8.97 7.93
N HIS A 82 2.21 8.36 6.81
CA HIS A 82 3.15 7.86 5.82
C HIS A 82 3.97 8.99 5.19
N LEU A 83 3.34 10.02 4.60
CA LEU A 83 4.05 11.11 3.90
C LEU A 83 5.06 11.88 4.79
N THR A 84 4.87 11.88 6.11
CA THR A 84 5.78 12.56 7.04
C THR A 84 6.96 11.67 7.46
N HIS A 85 6.83 10.35 7.38
CA HIS A 85 7.81 9.39 7.89
C HIS A 85 8.48 8.53 6.81
N VAL A 86 7.95 8.54 5.59
CA VAL A 86 8.55 7.87 4.42
C VAL A 86 9.26 8.89 3.53
N PRO A 87 10.18 8.44 2.65
CA PRO A 87 10.87 9.33 1.73
C PRO A 87 9.89 10.20 0.91
N PRO A 88 10.21 11.49 0.71
CA PRO A 88 11.54 12.09 0.85
C PRO A 88 11.75 12.73 2.23
N ALA A 89 10.70 12.85 3.04
CA ALA A 89 10.70 13.64 4.27
C ALA A 89 11.63 13.05 5.33
N VAL A 90 11.62 11.72 5.47
CA VAL A 90 12.49 10.97 6.37
C VAL A 90 12.84 9.64 5.70
N LYS A 91 14.09 9.17 5.81
CA LYS A 91 14.46 7.79 5.46
C LYS A 91 14.00 6.83 6.56
N GLY A 92 12.70 6.83 6.86
CA GLY A 92 12.12 5.96 7.86
C GLY A 92 12.16 4.51 7.40
N ASP A 93 12.61 3.61 8.27
CA ASP A 93 12.44 2.17 8.05
C ASP A 93 10.98 1.81 8.32
N CYS A 94 10.33 1.12 7.39
CA CYS A 94 8.96 0.61 7.54
C CYS A 94 8.81 -0.17 8.85
N ALA A 95 9.86 -0.92 9.24
CA ALA A 95 9.87 -1.73 10.46
C ALA A 95 9.87 -0.92 11.76
N ALA A 96 10.04 0.41 11.71
CA ALA A 96 9.91 1.28 12.87
C ALA A 96 8.47 1.31 13.39
N CYS A 97 7.48 1.21 12.51
CA CYS A 97 6.05 1.23 12.87
C CYS A 97 5.35 -0.10 12.56
N HIS A 98 5.84 -0.85 11.57
CA HIS A 98 5.23 -2.09 11.15
C HIS A 98 5.91 -3.31 11.75
N ARG A 99 5.08 -4.25 12.23
CA ARG A 99 5.52 -5.62 12.49
C ARG A 99 5.49 -6.39 11.17
N ILE A 100 6.65 -6.54 10.56
CA ILE A 100 6.82 -7.22 9.28
C ILE A 100 7.45 -8.60 9.53
N VAL A 101 6.72 -9.65 9.19
CA VAL A 101 7.21 -11.03 9.18
C VAL A 101 7.01 -11.56 7.76
N PRO A 102 8.08 -11.60 6.93
CA PRO A 102 7.97 -11.99 5.52
C PRO A 102 7.25 -13.33 5.35
N GLY A 103 6.27 -13.37 4.44
CA GLY A 103 5.44 -14.53 4.15
C GLY A 103 4.49 -14.96 5.27
N LYS A 104 4.38 -14.20 6.37
CA LYS A 104 3.49 -14.55 7.49
C LYS A 104 2.55 -13.43 7.91
N SER A 105 3.05 -12.21 8.10
CA SER A 105 2.21 -11.11 8.59
C SER A 105 2.84 -9.75 8.32
N PHE A 106 2.01 -8.77 7.97
CA PHE A 106 2.32 -7.35 7.92
C PHE A 106 1.26 -6.62 8.72
N GLY A 107 1.65 -5.98 9.83
CA GLY A 107 0.75 -5.31 10.77
C GLY A 107 1.41 -4.10 11.40
N LEU A 108 0.72 -3.43 12.32
CA LEU A 108 1.31 -2.38 13.15
C LEU A 108 1.82 -2.97 14.47
N ILE A 109 2.93 -2.44 14.96
CA ILE A 109 3.42 -2.75 16.30
C ILE A 109 2.34 -2.35 17.32
N GLY A 110 2.00 -3.27 18.22
CA GLY A 110 0.99 -3.03 19.26
C GLY A 110 -0.47 -3.13 18.80
N GLN A 111 -0.73 -3.54 17.55
CA GLN A 111 -2.09 -3.79 17.05
C GLN A 111 -2.28 -5.28 16.71
N PRO A 112 -3.47 -5.85 16.94
CA PRO A 112 -3.73 -7.27 16.71
C PRO A 112 -3.98 -7.62 15.23
N PHE A 113 -4.22 -6.61 14.39
CA PHE A 113 -4.62 -6.79 13.00
C PHE A 113 -3.41 -6.88 12.05
N SER A 114 -3.60 -7.60 10.93
CA SER A 114 -2.64 -7.71 9.84
C SER A 114 -3.31 -7.48 8.49
N TRP A 115 -2.61 -6.76 7.60
CA TRP A 115 -3.00 -6.55 6.20
C TRP A 115 -2.62 -7.72 5.27
N GLY A 116 -2.00 -8.78 5.77
CA GLY A 116 -1.66 -9.95 4.99
C GLY A 116 -0.22 -10.41 5.18
N ALA A 117 0.26 -11.26 4.27
CA ALA A 117 1.53 -11.98 4.40
C ALA A 117 2.44 -11.72 3.19
N PRO A 118 2.98 -10.49 3.01
CA PRO A 118 3.76 -10.14 1.83
C PRO A 118 5.05 -10.96 1.73
N LYS A 119 5.38 -11.36 0.50
CA LYS A 119 6.68 -11.92 0.15
C LYS A 119 7.73 -10.81 0.14
N PRO A 120 9.03 -11.15 0.21
CA PRO A 120 10.10 -10.15 0.08
C PRO A 120 10.01 -9.30 -1.20
N ALA A 121 9.55 -9.88 -2.31
CA ALA A 121 9.33 -9.15 -3.56
C ALA A 121 8.22 -8.09 -3.42
N ASP A 122 7.10 -8.42 -2.77
CA ASP A 122 6.00 -7.49 -2.51
C ASP A 122 6.48 -6.32 -1.65
N LEU A 123 7.32 -6.58 -0.63
CA LEU A 123 7.89 -5.53 0.22
C LEU A 123 8.85 -4.60 -0.53
N LYS A 124 9.58 -5.12 -1.53
CA LYS A 124 10.44 -4.30 -2.40
C LYS A 124 9.59 -3.40 -3.28
N LEU A 125 8.58 -3.97 -3.95
CA LEU A 125 7.65 -3.22 -4.78
C LEU A 125 6.93 -2.14 -3.97
N LEU A 126 6.44 -2.49 -2.78
CA LEU A 126 5.78 -1.55 -1.88
C LEU A 126 6.65 -0.33 -1.57
N LYS A 127 7.97 -0.51 -1.38
CA LYS A 127 8.90 0.62 -1.13
C LYS A 127 9.05 1.52 -2.36
N GLU A 128 9.07 0.93 -3.55
CA GLU A 128 9.14 1.65 -4.83
C GLU A 128 7.84 2.46 -5.04
N GLU A 129 6.69 1.83 -4.80
CA GLU A 129 5.39 2.48 -4.95
C GLU A 129 5.11 3.54 -3.90
N PHE A 130 5.58 3.36 -2.65
CA PHE A 130 5.53 4.43 -1.66
C PHE A 130 6.36 5.64 -2.07
N ALA A 131 7.52 5.42 -2.71
CA ALA A 131 8.34 6.52 -3.20
C ALA A 131 7.65 7.26 -4.35
N SER A 132 6.98 6.54 -5.25
CA SER A 132 6.14 7.12 -6.30
C SER A 132 4.97 7.89 -5.71
N TRP A 133 4.12 7.25 -4.89
CA TRP A 133 2.97 7.86 -4.24
C TRP A 133 3.35 9.10 -3.41
N ALA A 134 4.53 9.13 -2.79
CA ALA A 134 4.98 10.29 -2.04
C ALA A 134 5.49 11.45 -2.91
N ASN A 135 5.95 11.23 -4.15
CA ASN A 135 6.77 12.22 -4.89
C ASN A 135 6.60 12.32 -6.40
N SER A 136 5.99 11.34 -7.06
CA SER A 136 5.93 11.28 -8.52
C SER A 136 5.02 12.37 -9.11
N ASP A 137 5.00 12.49 -10.43
CA ASP A 137 3.95 13.24 -11.14
C ASP A 137 2.74 12.36 -11.50
N PHE A 138 2.76 11.08 -11.12
CA PHE A 138 1.78 10.08 -11.53
C PHE A 138 0.49 10.19 -10.72
N THR A 139 -0.52 9.41 -11.13
CA THR A 139 -1.85 9.48 -10.54
C THR A 139 -1.84 9.07 -9.07
N ASP A 140 -0.95 8.19 -8.63
CA ASP A 140 -0.80 7.83 -7.21
C ASP A 140 -0.46 9.03 -6.32
N HIS A 141 0.47 9.89 -6.74
CA HIS A 141 0.86 11.07 -5.98
C HIS A 141 -0.20 12.16 -6.00
N LEU A 142 -0.93 12.31 -7.10
CA LEU A 142 -2.11 13.18 -7.14
C LEU A 142 -3.15 12.75 -6.10
N HIS A 143 -3.33 11.44 -5.91
CA HIS A 143 -4.23 10.87 -4.90
C HIS A 143 -3.66 10.98 -3.48
N ALA A 144 -2.33 10.84 -3.30
CA ALA A 144 -1.67 11.10 -2.02
C ALA A 144 -1.94 12.54 -1.54
N LYS A 145 -1.83 13.53 -2.43
CA LYS A 145 -2.15 14.94 -2.16
C LYS A 145 -3.62 15.14 -1.79
N ALA A 146 -4.51 14.30 -2.31
CA ALA A 146 -5.93 14.27 -1.96
C ALA A 146 -6.24 13.40 -0.71
N SER A 147 -5.23 12.97 0.04
CA SER A 147 -5.38 12.14 1.24
C SER A 147 -5.96 10.74 0.99
N VAL A 148 -5.71 10.16 -0.18
CA VAL A 148 -6.06 8.76 -0.48
C VAL A 148 -4.86 7.88 -0.19
N ASP A 149 -5.04 6.93 0.73
CA ASP A 149 -4.03 5.92 1.05
C ASP A 149 -4.22 4.66 0.18
N CYS A 150 -3.35 3.66 0.37
CA CYS A 150 -3.36 2.44 -0.44
C CYS A 150 -4.72 1.72 -0.40
N ALA A 151 -5.39 1.73 0.76
CA ALA A 151 -6.65 1.05 0.98
C ALA A 151 -7.81 1.71 0.24
N GLY A 152 -7.75 3.03 0.01
CA GLY A 152 -8.74 3.74 -0.79
C GLY A 152 -8.87 3.21 -2.22
N CYS A 153 -7.76 2.73 -2.80
CA CYS A 153 -7.76 2.12 -4.14
C CYS A 153 -7.84 0.59 -4.09
N HIS A 154 -6.98 -0.05 -3.29
CA HIS A 154 -6.79 -1.51 -3.28
C HIS A 154 -7.70 -2.25 -2.30
N GLY A 155 -8.45 -1.53 -1.48
CA GLY A 155 -9.35 -2.11 -0.50
C GLY A 155 -8.65 -2.77 0.69
N LYS A 156 -9.16 -3.92 1.11
CA LYS A 156 -8.69 -4.60 2.32
C LYS A 156 -7.41 -5.37 2.05
N GLY A 157 -6.38 -5.06 2.82
CA GLY A 157 -5.12 -5.79 2.82
C GLY A 157 -4.00 -5.05 2.09
N LEU A 158 -2.82 -5.67 2.08
CA LEU A 158 -1.64 -5.10 1.47
C LEU A 158 -1.64 -5.43 -0.03
N PRO A 159 -1.50 -4.44 -0.92
CA PRO A 159 -1.38 -4.69 -2.35
C PRO A 159 -0.16 -5.56 -2.68
N THR A 160 -0.32 -6.41 -3.68
CA THR A 160 0.76 -7.26 -4.23
C THR A 160 0.91 -6.95 -5.72
N SER A 161 1.90 -7.56 -6.38
CA SER A 161 2.12 -7.36 -7.83
C SER A 161 0.90 -7.65 -8.71
N ASP A 162 0.02 -8.54 -8.26
CA ASP A 162 -1.11 -9.02 -9.04
C ASP A 162 -2.40 -8.25 -8.70
N SER A 163 -2.31 -7.24 -7.83
CA SER A 163 -3.46 -6.45 -7.39
C SER A 163 -3.96 -5.53 -8.51
N THR A 164 -5.23 -5.69 -8.89
CA THR A 164 -5.94 -4.79 -9.81
C THR A 164 -6.88 -3.86 -9.05
N VAL A 165 -7.33 -2.80 -9.72
CA VAL A 165 -8.32 -1.85 -9.22
C VAL A 165 -9.41 -1.71 -10.28
N GLU A 166 -10.63 -2.08 -9.89
CA GLU A 166 -11.81 -2.03 -10.76
C GLU A 166 -12.42 -0.62 -10.80
N ASN A 167 -13.16 -0.32 -11.88
CA ASN A 167 -13.75 1.01 -12.12
C ASN A 167 -14.60 1.52 -10.95
N ASP A 168 -15.33 0.65 -10.27
CA ASP A 168 -16.17 1.02 -9.12
C ASP A 168 -15.38 1.74 -8.01
N ARG A 169 -14.09 1.41 -7.83
CA ARG A 169 -13.21 2.09 -6.88
C ARG A 169 -13.00 3.56 -7.25
N CYS A 170 -12.84 3.84 -8.54
CA CYS A 170 -12.71 5.20 -9.06
C CYS A 170 -14.05 5.94 -8.96
N LEU A 171 -15.14 5.30 -9.38
CA LEU A 171 -16.47 5.90 -9.46
C LEU A 171 -17.06 6.22 -8.07
N ALA A 172 -16.63 5.53 -7.01
CA ALA A 172 -17.01 5.84 -5.63
C ALA A 172 -16.73 7.30 -5.24
N CYS A 173 -15.65 7.88 -5.76
CA CYS A 173 -15.25 9.28 -5.49
C CYS A 173 -15.48 10.20 -6.69
N HIS A 174 -15.27 9.73 -7.92
CA HIS A 174 -15.39 10.54 -9.13
C HIS A 174 -16.83 10.68 -9.63
N GLY A 175 -17.74 9.87 -9.10
CA GLY A 175 -19.14 9.79 -9.49
C GLY A 175 -19.36 8.87 -10.69
N PRO A 176 -20.62 8.66 -11.08
CA PRO A 176 -20.97 7.75 -12.19
C PRO A 176 -20.44 8.25 -13.53
N ILE A 177 -20.18 7.33 -14.44
CA ILE A 177 -19.45 7.57 -15.69
C ILE A 177 -20.11 8.64 -16.57
N GLU A 178 -21.44 8.72 -16.59
CA GLU A 178 -22.19 9.69 -17.39
C GLU A 178 -21.94 11.13 -16.88
N LYS A 179 -21.87 11.29 -15.56
CA LYS A 179 -21.54 12.59 -14.94
C LYS A 179 -20.09 12.95 -15.19
N LEU A 180 -19.19 11.97 -15.15
CA LEU A 180 -17.77 12.18 -15.45
C LEU A 180 -17.56 12.60 -16.91
N ALA A 181 -18.23 11.92 -17.84
CA ALA A 181 -18.27 12.26 -19.26
C ALA A 181 -18.76 13.69 -19.50
N GLY A 182 -19.79 14.12 -18.78
CA GLY A 182 -20.27 15.51 -18.82
C GLY A 182 -19.20 16.52 -18.42
N LYS A 183 -18.42 16.23 -17.36
CA LYS A 183 -17.35 17.10 -16.85
C LYS A 183 -16.14 17.18 -17.80
N THR A 184 -15.84 16.11 -18.54
CA THR A 184 -14.69 16.06 -19.45
C THR A 184 -15.05 16.35 -20.91
N ARG A 185 -16.29 16.77 -21.18
CA ARG A 185 -16.73 17.15 -22.52
C ARG A 185 -15.95 18.38 -23.00
N ASN A 186 -15.30 18.23 -24.15
CA ASN A 186 -14.69 19.34 -24.87
C ASN A 186 -15.75 20.02 -25.76
N VAL A 187 -15.92 21.34 -25.63
CA VAL A 187 -16.91 22.10 -26.41
C VAL A 187 -16.50 22.25 -27.88
N GLU A 188 -15.21 22.45 -28.14
CA GLU A 188 -14.64 22.61 -29.48
C GLU A 188 -14.59 21.26 -30.23
N PHE A 189 -14.29 20.18 -29.51
CA PHE A 189 -14.22 18.82 -30.05
C PHE A 189 -15.10 17.84 -29.26
N PRO A 190 -16.44 17.91 -29.35
CA PRO A 190 -17.35 17.08 -28.55
C PRO A 190 -17.14 15.57 -28.72
N LYS A 191 -16.64 15.13 -29.87
CA LYS A 191 -16.34 13.72 -30.17
C LYS A 191 -15.00 13.23 -29.61
N ARG A 192 -14.18 14.12 -29.02
CA ARG A 192 -12.88 13.78 -28.41
C ARG A 192 -12.97 13.69 -26.88
N ASN A 193 -14.08 13.15 -26.38
CA ASN A 193 -14.28 12.96 -24.94
C ASN A 193 -13.72 11.59 -24.50
N PRO A 194 -12.68 11.53 -23.65
CA PRO A 194 -12.07 10.27 -23.24
C PRO A 194 -13.02 9.37 -22.43
N HIS A 195 -14.02 9.96 -21.77
CA HIS A 195 -14.99 9.23 -20.94
C HIS A 195 -16.35 9.00 -21.64
N SER A 196 -16.41 9.22 -22.96
CA SER A 196 -17.59 8.93 -23.78
C SER A 196 -17.11 8.66 -25.20
N SER A 197 -16.66 7.42 -25.44
CA SER A 197 -15.97 7.01 -26.66
C SER A 197 -16.59 5.76 -27.28
N HIS A 198 -16.10 5.37 -28.47
CA HIS A 198 -16.51 4.13 -29.11
C HIS A 198 -15.95 2.86 -28.43
N LEU A 199 -15.14 2.99 -27.38
CA LEU A 199 -14.65 1.88 -26.58
C LEU A 199 -15.67 1.40 -25.53
N GLY A 200 -16.78 2.15 -25.37
CA GLY A 200 -17.83 1.86 -24.39
C GLY A 200 -17.49 2.37 -22.98
N ASP A 201 -18.44 2.20 -22.07
CA ASP A 201 -18.36 2.68 -20.69
C ASP A 201 -17.64 1.67 -19.76
N ASP A 202 -17.49 0.42 -20.22
CA ASP A 202 -16.86 -0.67 -19.45
C ASP A 202 -15.32 -0.70 -19.55
N ILE A 203 -14.72 0.19 -20.36
CA ILE A 203 -13.25 0.26 -20.45
C ILE A 203 -12.65 0.57 -19.08
N ALA A 204 -11.66 -0.22 -18.67
CA ALA A 204 -11.02 -0.03 -17.38
C ALA A 204 -10.35 1.35 -17.30
N CYS A 205 -10.62 2.12 -16.24
CA CYS A 205 -10.02 3.44 -16.02
C CYS A 205 -8.49 3.36 -16.04
N THR A 206 -7.95 2.27 -15.48
CA THR A 206 -6.53 1.92 -15.43
C THR A 206 -5.90 1.63 -16.79
N THR A 207 -6.69 1.53 -17.88
CA THR A 207 -6.16 1.48 -19.25
C THR A 207 -5.41 2.77 -19.60
N CYS A 208 -5.96 3.92 -19.17
CA CYS A 208 -5.40 5.24 -19.44
C CYS A 208 -4.75 5.86 -18.19
N HIS A 209 -5.41 5.74 -17.04
CA HIS A 209 -4.99 6.34 -15.78
C HIS A 209 -4.14 5.36 -14.96
N HIS A 210 -2.83 5.41 -15.21
CA HIS A 210 -1.87 4.59 -14.46
C HIS A 210 -1.56 5.29 -13.14
N ALA A 211 -1.83 4.61 -12.03
CA ALA A 211 -1.55 5.12 -10.69
C ALA A 211 -0.04 5.21 -10.45
N HIS A 212 0.61 4.06 -10.55
CA HIS A 212 2.02 3.81 -10.21
C HIS A 212 2.99 3.99 -11.39
N ALA A 213 2.51 4.59 -12.48
CA ALA A 213 3.28 4.85 -13.68
C ALA A 213 2.71 6.06 -14.44
N ALA A 214 3.42 6.52 -15.46
CA ALA A 214 2.95 7.61 -16.31
C ALA A 214 1.63 7.23 -17.00
N SER A 215 0.58 8.01 -16.75
CA SER A 215 -0.70 7.86 -17.44
C SER A 215 -0.57 8.17 -18.94
N VAL A 216 -1.34 7.46 -19.76
CA VAL A 216 -1.24 7.50 -21.21
C VAL A 216 -2.56 7.92 -21.84
N VAL A 217 -2.47 8.66 -22.94
CA VAL A 217 -3.62 8.95 -23.79
C VAL A 217 -3.82 7.77 -24.73
N TYR A 218 -4.51 6.72 -24.28
CA TYR A 218 -4.73 5.49 -25.05
C TYR A 218 -5.29 5.75 -26.47
N CYS A 219 -6.16 6.75 -26.61
CA CYS A 219 -6.73 7.15 -27.91
C CYS A 219 -5.66 7.55 -28.94
N ALA A 220 -4.51 8.07 -28.50
CA ALA A 220 -3.47 8.60 -29.38
C ALA A 220 -2.75 7.51 -30.19
N ASP A 221 -2.83 6.25 -29.79
CA ASP A 221 -2.24 5.13 -30.54
C ASP A 221 -2.87 4.98 -31.93
N CYS A 222 -4.19 5.23 -32.01
CA CYS A 222 -4.96 5.24 -33.26
C CYS A 222 -5.20 6.68 -33.77
N HIS A 223 -5.53 7.62 -32.88
CA HIS A 223 -5.81 9.02 -33.21
C HIS A 223 -4.57 9.92 -33.05
N ARG A 224 -3.52 9.58 -33.78
CA ARG A 224 -2.16 10.16 -33.62
C ARG A 224 -2.04 11.67 -33.82
N LEU A 225 -3.01 12.30 -34.48
CA LEU A 225 -3.03 13.74 -34.71
C LEU A 225 -3.78 14.51 -33.60
N TRP A 226 -4.44 13.80 -32.67
CA TRP A 226 -5.16 14.44 -31.58
C TRP A 226 -4.18 14.88 -30.50
N LYS A 227 -4.27 16.16 -30.14
CA LYS A 227 -3.56 16.70 -28.98
C LYS A 227 -4.49 16.63 -27.78
N MET A 228 -4.21 15.70 -26.88
CA MET A 228 -4.95 15.53 -25.63
C MET A 228 -3.96 15.50 -24.48
N SER A 229 -4.37 16.00 -23.33
CA SER A 229 -3.63 15.89 -22.07
C SER A 229 -4.39 14.97 -21.12
N ILE A 230 -3.63 14.36 -20.21
CA ILE A 230 -4.17 13.51 -19.15
C ILE A 230 -3.43 13.79 -17.85
N PRO A 231 -4.12 13.87 -16.69
CA PRO A 231 -3.46 13.93 -15.40
C PRO A 231 -2.59 12.69 -15.18
N GLY A 232 -1.48 12.83 -14.47
CA GLY A 232 -0.59 11.71 -14.16
C GLY A 232 0.34 11.30 -15.31
N ALA A 233 0.31 12.00 -16.45
CA ALA A 233 1.32 11.81 -17.50
C ALA A 233 2.70 12.25 -17.00
N ALA A 234 3.76 11.58 -17.46
CA ALA A 234 5.13 12.02 -17.20
C ALA A 234 5.33 13.45 -17.73
N LYS A 235 5.95 14.30 -16.92
CA LYS A 235 6.31 15.68 -17.27
C LYS A 235 7.76 15.78 -17.72
#